data_AF-A0AB38G5I8-F1
#
_entry.id   AF-A0AB38G5I8-F1
#
_cell.length_a   1.000
_cell.length_b   1.000
_cell.length_c   1.000
_cell.angle_alpha   90.00
_cell.angle_beta   90.00
_cell.angle_gamma   90.00
#
_symmetry.space_group_name_H-M   'P 1'
#
loop_
_entity.id
_entity.type
_entity.pdbx_description
1 polymer ?
#
loop_
_entity_poly.entity_id
_entity_poly.type
_entity_poly.pdbx_seq_one_letter_code
_entity_poly.pdbx_strand_id
1 'polypeptide(L)' 'MMSEQKKASFRDYIASNAIPIMVEAVFALSCLIVPSSYLIYTNALFYFLLLVCFLISKDLNLKE' A
#
# COMPACT_ATOMS: atom_id res chain seq x y z
N MET A 1 33.64 4.14 -10.86
CA MET A 1 32.81 5.26 -10.37
C MET A 1 31.89 4.70 -9.30
N MET A 2 32.21 4.95 -8.03
CA MET A 2 31.36 4.54 -6.91
C MET A 2 30.10 5.38 -6.95
N SER A 3 28.97 4.70 -7.03
CA SER A 3 27.63 5.28 -7.03
C SER A 3 27.40 6.01 -5.70
N GLU A 4 27.11 7.31 -5.79
CA GLU A 4 26.51 8.05 -4.68
C GLU A 4 25.16 7.39 -4.38
N GLN A 5 25.15 6.51 -3.38
CA GLN A 5 23.94 6.02 -2.75
C GLN A 5 23.34 7.20 -1.99
N LYS A 6 22.57 8.05 -2.69
CA LYS A 6 21.70 9.06 -2.10
C LYS A 6 20.90 8.34 -1.01
N LYS A 7 21.23 8.58 0.27
CA LYS A 7 20.41 8.12 1.40
C LYS A 7 19.04 8.76 1.23
N ALA A 8 18.14 8.09 0.51
CA ALA A 8 16.73 8.40 0.56
C ALA A 8 16.37 8.31 2.04
N SER A 9 16.00 9.44 2.64
CA SER A 9 15.68 9.47 4.05
C SER A 9 14.53 8.48 4.26
N PHE A 10 14.52 7.77 5.39
CA PHE A 10 13.41 6.89 5.74
C PHE A 10 12.05 7.62 5.62
N ARG A 11 12.05 8.94 5.85
CA ARG A 11 10.90 9.83 5.65
C ARG A 11 10.47 9.96 4.19
N ASP A 12 11.39 10.05 3.25
CA ASP A 12 11.08 10.13 1.81
C ASP A 12 10.46 8.82 1.33
N TYR A 13 10.97 7.68 1.82
CA TYR A 13 10.39 6.37 1.51
C TYR A 13 8.97 6.21 2.07
N ILE A 14 8.75 6.63 3.33
CA ILE A 14 7.42 6.64 3.95
C ILE A 14 6.48 7.55 3.15
N ALA A 15 6.94 8.74 2.73
CA ALA A 15 6.11 9.68 1.96
C ALA A 15 5.71 9.12 0.59
N SER A 16 6.66 8.52 -0.16
CA SER A 16 6.37 7.91 -1.47
C SER A 16 5.51 6.65 -1.39
N ASN A 17 5.47 5.97 -0.24
CA ASN A 17 4.70 4.74 -0.03
C ASN A 17 3.57 4.92 1.02
N ALA A 18 3.20 6.16 1.34
CA ALA A 18 2.23 6.45 2.40
C ALA A 18 0.86 5.80 2.14
N ILE A 19 0.43 5.79 0.88
CA ILE A 19 -0.85 5.22 0.44
C ILE A 19 -0.89 3.69 0.68
N PRO A 20 0.04 2.88 0.12
CA PRO A 20 0.04 1.43 0.37
C PRO A 20 0.21 1.09 1.85
N ILE A 21 1.05 1.82 2.60
CA ILE A 21 1.24 1.61 4.04
C ILE A 21 -0.06 1.88 4.84
N MET A 22 -0.77 2.96 4.52
CA MET A 22 -2.05 3.29 5.17
C MET A 22 -3.11 2.21 4.90
N VAL A 23 -3.18 1.72 3.66
CA VAL A 23 -4.10 0.66 3.25
C VAL A 23 -3.80 -0.64 4.01
N GLU A 24 -2.52 -1.01 4.13
CA GLU A 24 -2.07 -2.18 4.89
C GLU A 24 -2.41 -2.09 6.39
N ALA A 25 -2.25 -0.91 6.99
CA ALA A 25 -2.64 -0.68 8.40
C ALA A 25 -4.15 -0.87 8.64
N VAL A 26 -4.99 -0.37 7.73
CA VAL A 26 -6.46 -0.54 7.82
C VAL A 26 -6.85 -2.02 7.70
N PHE A 27 -6.12 -2.80 6.90
CA PHE A 27 -6.35 -4.24 6.79
C PHE A 27 -5.93 -5.03 8.02
N ALA A 28 -4.78 -4.72 8.60
CA ALA A 28 -4.35 -5.33 9.85
C ALA A 28 -5.37 -5.09 10.97
N LEU A 29 -5.96 -3.89 11.03
CA LEU A 29 -7.03 -3.56 11.97
C LEU A 29 -8.34 -4.29 11.65
N SER A 30 -8.71 -4.44 10.38
CA SER A 30 -9.94 -5.16 10.01
C SER A 30 -9.85 -6.66 10.33
N CYS A 31 -8.66 -7.26 10.24
CA CYS A 31 -8.41 -8.65 10.67
C CYS A 31 -8.65 -8.88 12.17
N LEU A 32 -8.60 -7.84 13.01
CA LEU A 32 -8.90 -7.97 14.45
C LEU A 32 -10.41 -7.99 14.76
N ILE A 33 -11.23 -7.49 13.83
CA ILE A 33 -12.69 -7.36 14.01
C ILE A 33 -13.42 -8.48 13.25
N VAL A 34 -12.86 -8.93 12.13
CA VAL A 34 -13.50 -9.89 11.23
C VAL A 34 -13.30 -11.34 11.73
N PRO A 35 -14.36 -12.17 11.79
CA PRO A 35 -14.24 -13.57 12.20
C PRO A 35 -13.35 -14.38 11.25
N SER A 36 -12.63 -15.38 11.77
CA SER A 36 -11.70 -16.21 10.99
C SER A 36 -12.29 -16.81 9.71
N SER A 37 -13.59 -17.13 9.72
CA SER A 37 -14.33 -17.66 8.56
C SER A 37 -14.32 -16.73 7.35
N TYR A 38 -14.17 -15.42 7.58
CA TYR A 38 -14.23 -14.39 6.56
C TYR A 38 -12.85 -13.85 6.17
N LEU A 39 -11.76 -14.30 6.81
CA LEU A 39 -10.40 -13.80 6.56
C LEU A 39 -9.98 -13.97 5.10
N ILE A 40 -10.33 -15.08 4.45
CA ILE A 40 -10.00 -15.31 3.03
C ILE A 40 -10.68 -14.27 2.15
N TYR A 41 -11.94 -13.95 2.43
CA TYR A 41 -12.72 -12.97 1.66
C TYR A 41 -12.23 -11.54 1.92
N THR A 42 -11.89 -11.21 3.16
CA THR A 42 -11.33 -9.89 3.50
C THR A 42 -9.96 -9.71 2.85
N ASN A 43 -9.12 -10.75 2.86
CA ASN A 43 -7.81 -10.74 2.23
C ASN A 43 -7.92 -10.56 0.70
N ALA A 44 -8.82 -11.31 0.05
CA ALA A 44 -9.07 -11.17 -1.39
C ALA A 44 -9.60 -9.77 -1.75
N LEU A 45 -10.56 -9.25 -0.99
CA LEU A 45 -11.08 -7.89 -1.17
C LEU A 45 -9.98 -6.84 -0.99
N PHE A 46 -9.07 -7.06 -0.04
CA PHE A 46 -7.98 -6.15 0.25
C PHE A 46 -6.96 -6.06 -0.88
N TYR A 47 -6.50 -7.21 -1.40
CA TYR A 47 -5.62 -7.21 -2.59
C TYR A 47 -6.31 -6.60 -3.82
N PHE A 48 -7.62 -6.79 -3.95
CA PHE A 48 -8.39 -6.16 -5.03
C PHE A 48 -8.43 -4.63 -4.86
N LEU A 49 -8.65 -4.12 -3.65
CA LEU A 49 -8.60 -2.68 -3.36
C LEU A 49 -7.21 -2.10 -3.61
N LEU A 50 -6.14 -2.80 -3.21
CA LEU A 50 -4.76 -2.40 -3.51
C LEU A 50 -4.51 -2.32 -5.02
N LEU A 51 -5.00 -3.29 -5.79
CA LEU A 51 -4.89 -3.29 -7.25
C LEU A 51 -5.61 -2.08 -7.85
N VAL A 52 -6.83 -1.79 -7.40
CA VAL A 52 -7.60 -0.62 -7.87
C VAL A 52 -6.92 0.69 -7.47
N CYS A 53 -6.46 0.81 -6.23
CA CYS A 53 -5.69 1.96 -5.77
C CYS A 53 -4.40 2.16 -6.58
N PHE A 54 -3.71 1.08 -6.93
CA PHE A 54 -2.52 1.13 -7.77
C PHE A 54 -2.86 1.54 -9.21
N LEU A 55 -3.95 1.05 -9.78
CA LEU A 55 -4.43 1.45 -11.09
C LEU A 55 -4.81 2.94 -11.12
N ILE A 56 -5.58 3.42 -10.14
CA ILE A 56 -5.93 4.84 -10.01
C ILE A 56 -4.67 5.69 -9.80
N SER A 57 -3.75 5.25 -8.94
CA SER A 57 -2.49 5.98 -8.68
C SER A 57 -1.59 6.02 -9.92
N LYS A 58 -1.52 4.92 -10.69
CA LYS A 58 -0.82 4.89 -11.98
C LYS A 58 -1.48 5.82 -12.99
N ASP A 59 -2.80 5.82 -13.09
CA ASP A 59 -3.56 6.68 -14.01
C ASP A 59 -3.35 8.17 -13.66
N LEU A 60 -3.32 8.50 -12.37
CA LEU A 60 -3.01 9.85 -11.87
C LEU A 60 -1.54 10.24 -12.08
N ASN A 61 -0.58 9.32 -11.91
CA ASN A 61 0.85 9.56 -12.20
C ASN A 61 1.15 9.69 -13.70
N LEU A 62 0.33 9.09 -14.58
CA LEU A 62 0.50 9.18 -16.04
C LEU A 62 -0.01 10.52 -16.60
N LYS A 63 -0.69 11.31 -15.78
CA LYS A 63 -1.28 12.61 -16.14
C LYS A 63 -0.40 13.80 -15.74
N GLU A 64 0.77 13.53 -15.14
CA GLU A 64 1.81 14.52 -14.86
C GLU A 64 2.82 14.62 -16.01
#